data_AF-A0A1H0LDE7-F1
#
_entry.id   AF-A0A1H0LDE7-F1
#
_cell.length_a   1.000
_cell.length_b   1.000
_cell.length_c   1.000
_cell.angle_alpha   90.00
_cell.angle_beta   90.00
_cell.angle_gamma   90.00
#
_symmetry.space_group_name_H-M   'P 1'
#
loop_
_entity.id
_entity.type
_entity.pdbx_description
1 polymer ?
#
loop_
_entity_poly.entity_id
_entity_poly.type
_entity_poly.pdbx_seq_one_letter_code
_entity_poly.pdbx_strand_id
1 'polypeptide(L)'
;MRGSTALVESLDPHRLSAFRRRITRLARLRGGGVDKFIGAGAPVVFDLPKPRPDDARALTFARDLVGVIAHWTAEAEAIRIGIGVHYGAVLCGIIGEEARYEFTVLGDAVNVAARLAQAAKLHGVPILASEAARHATGEPAGAWREVSRKPLRGRRERMPYHTPAALDPPGSGQVREEDSRPPGPRIGT
;
A
#
# COMPACT_ATOMS: atom_id res chain seq x y z
N MET A 1 3.37 -8.31 -2.57
CA MET A 1 4.64 -8.35 -3.35
C MET A 1 4.47 -7.63 -4.69
N ARG A 2 5.56 -7.12 -5.29
CA ARG A 2 5.63 -6.55 -6.65
C ARG A 2 6.31 -7.58 -7.58
N GLY A 3 5.73 -7.81 -8.75
CA GLY A 3 6.09 -8.86 -9.69
C GLY A 3 4.85 -9.29 -10.48
N SER A 4 5.02 -10.04 -11.58
CA SER A 4 3.88 -10.65 -12.28
C SER A 4 3.18 -11.65 -11.35
N THR A 5 1.88 -11.87 -11.55
CA THR A 5 1.09 -12.84 -10.77
C THR A 5 1.74 -14.23 -10.80
N ALA A 6 2.29 -14.62 -11.95
CA ALA A 6 3.03 -15.87 -12.13
C ALA A 6 4.24 -16.01 -11.20
N LEU A 7 4.97 -14.92 -10.92
CA LEU A 7 6.16 -14.91 -10.04
C LEU A 7 5.79 -15.05 -8.56
N VAL A 8 4.56 -14.63 -8.21
CA VAL A 8 4.00 -14.80 -6.87
C VAL A 8 3.42 -16.21 -6.71
N GLU A 9 2.84 -16.77 -7.77
CA GLU A 9 2.29 -18.13 -7.81
C GLU A 9 3.37 -19.22 -7.83
N SER A 10 4.56 -18.92 -8.37
CA SER A 10 5.73 -19.81 -8.32
C SER A 10 6.53 -19.71 -7.03
N LEU A 11 6.12 -18.86 -6.07
CA LEU A 11 6.83 -18.71 -4.82
C LEU A 11 6.65 -19.96 -3.96
N ASP A 12 7.76 -20.54 -3.52
CA ASP A 12 7.76 -21.68 -2.59
C ASP A 12 6.82 -21.42 -1.38
N PRO A 13 5.91 -22.36 -1.03
CA PRO A 13 4.98 -22.20 0.09
C PRO A 13 5.65 -21.87 1.42
N HIS A 14 6.85 -22.39 1.70
CA HIS A 14 7.59 -22.05 2.91
C HIS A 14 8.09 -20.60 2.89
N ARG A 15 8.59 -20.11 1.74
CA ARG A 15 8.94 -18.70 1.56
C ARG A 15 7.71 -17.79 1.69
N LEU A 16 6.56 -18.16 1.13
CA LEU A 16 5.32 -17.38 1.28
C LEU A 16 4.87 -17.31 2.75
N SER A 17 4.89 -18.44 3.46
CA SER A 17 4.60 -18.50 4.90
C SER A 17 5.57 -17.64 5.71
N ALA A 18 6.87 -17.70 5.40
CA ALA A 18 7.90 -16.89 6.03
C ALA A 18 7.73 -15.39 5.78
N PHE A 19 7.28 -15.00 4.58
CA PHE A 19 6.92 -13.63 4.23
C PHE A 19 5.72 -13.14 5.05
N ARG A 20 4.63 -13.91 5.07
CA ARG A 20 3.41 -13.60 5.82
C ARG A 20 3.68 -13.45 7.32
N ARG A 21 4.49 -14.35 7.91
CA ARG A 21 4.90 -14.28 9.32
C ARG A 21 5.62 -12.98 9.67
N ARG A 22 6.48 -12.47 8.78
CA ARG A 22 7.20 -11.21 8.99
C ARG A 22 6.25 -10.02 9.01
N ILE A 23 5.28 -9.99 8.09
CA ILE A 23 4.22 -8.97 8.07
C ILE A 23 3.45 -9.00 9.39
N THR A 24 2.92 -10.16 9.78
CA THR A 24 2.10 -10.29 11.00
C THR A 24 2.89 -9.92 12.25
N ARG A 25 4.13 -10.40 12.39
CA ARG A 25 4.98 -10.09 13.55
C ARG A 25 5.28 -8.60 13.66
N LEU A 26 5.66 -7.97 12.55
CA LEU A 26 5.98 -6.54 12.54
C LEU A 26 4.74 -5.67 12.76
N ALA A 27 3.59 -6.04 12.17
CA ALA A 27 2.32 -5.35 12.39
C ALA A 27 1.99 -5.33 13.88
N ARG A 28 2.05 -6.50 14.54
CA ARG A 28 1.82 -6.61 15.99
C ARG A 28 2.81 -5.78 16.80
N LEU A 29 4.09 -5.80 16.45
CA LEU A 29 5.13 -5.01 17.13
C LEU A 29 4.89 -3.50 17.02
N ARG A 30 4.33 -3.04 15.91
CA ARG A 30 3.94 -1.64 15.68
C ARG A 30 2.51 -1.32 16.11
N GLY A 31 1.85 -2.23 16.84
CA GLY A 31 0.51 -2.02 17.37
C GLY A 31 -0.61 -2.00 16.33
N GLY A 32 -0.39 -2.66 15.19
CA GLY A 32 -1.40 -2.94 14.18
C GLY A 32 -1.74 -4.42 14.09
N GLY A 33 -2.71 -4.74 13.24
CA GLY A 33 -3.21 -6.10 13.00
C GLY A 33 -3.36 -6.39 11.51
N VAL A 34 -3.07 -7.62 11.12
CA VAL A 34 -3.43 -8.12 9.78
C VAL A 34 -4.89 -8.55 9.82
N ASP A 35 -5.70 -8.07 8.88
CA ASP A 35 -7.08 -8.53 8.68
C ASP A 35 -7.06 -9.97 8.12
N LYS A 36 -6.75 -10.09 6.82
CA LYS A 36 -6.53 -11.38 6.16
C LYS A 36 -5.57 -11.28 4.99
N PHE A 37 -4.93 -12.40 4.67
CA PHE A 37 -4.09 -12.51 3.48
C PHE A 37 -4.95 -12.79 2.25
N ILE A 38 -4.80 -11.96 1.22
CA ILE A 38 -5.42 -12.11 -0.10
C ILE A 38 -4.29 -12.25 -1.12
N GLY A 39 -4.08 -13.47 -1.62
CA GLY A 39 -2.88 -13.82 -2.39
C GLY A 39 -1.60 -13.52 -1.60
N ALA A 40 -0.70 -12.70 -2.13
CA ALA A 40 0.53 -12.24 -1.46
C ALA A 40 0.47 -10.80 -0.94
N GLY A 41 -0.73 -10.32 -0.62
CA GLY A 41 -0.98 -9.07 0.08
C GLY A 41 -1.87 -9.27 1.29
N ALA A 42 -1.97 -8.25 2.13
CA ALA A 42 -2.92 -8.21 3.24
C ALA A 42 -3.23 -6.76 3.61
N PRO A 43 -4.49 -6.42 3.94
CA PRO A 43 -4.79 -5.22 4.69
C PRO A 43 -4.16 -5.32 6.07
N VAL A 44 -3.47 -4.24 6.47
CA VAL A 44 -2.93 -4.07 7.82
C VAL A 44 -3.56 -2.83 8.38
N VAL A 45 -4.22 -2.97 9.51
CA VAL A 45 -4.99 -1.91 10.15
C VAL A 45 -4.30 -1.49 11.44
N PHE A 46 -4.32 -0.19 11.67
CA PHE A 46 -3.77 0.43 12.87
C PHE A 46 -4.91 1.14 13.57
N ASP A 47 -4.66 1.52 14.82
CA ASP A 47 -5.54 2.45 15.52
C ASP A 47 -6.94 1.93 15.86
N LEU A 48 -7.06 0.60 15.95
CA LEU A 48 -8.29 -0.08 16.34
C LEU A 48 -8.12 -0.79 17.69
N PRO A 49 -9.17 -0.81 18.54
CA PRO A 49 -10.49 -0.19 18.35
C PRO A 49 -10.53 1.30 18.78
N LYS A 50 -9.42 1.88 19.25
CA LYS A 50 -9.35 3.24 19.78
C LYS A 50 -8.56 4.14 18.83
N PRO A 51 -9.23 4.85 17.91
CA PRO A 51 -8.56 5.74 16.97
C PRO A 51 -7.92 6.93 17.68
N ARG A 52 -6.78 7.35 17.18
CA ARG A 52 -5.96 8.47 17.57
C ARG A 52 -5.80 9.38 16.35
N PRO A 53 -6.02 10.68 16.49
CA PRO A 53 -5.60 11.61 15.45
C PRO A 53 -4.09 11.47 15.24
N ASP A 54 -3.65 11.63 13.99
CA ASP A 54 -2.25 11.65 13.60
C ASP A 54 -1.47 10.35 13.89
N ASP A 55 -2.10 9.19 13.73
CA ASP A 55 -1.43 7.91 13.90
C ASP A 55 -0.44 7.60 12.75
N ALA A 56 0.84 7.90 12.99
CA ALA A 56 1.94 7.60 12.09
C ALA A 56 2.37 6.12 12.06
N ARG A 57 1.82 5.24 12.92
CA ARG A 57 2.28 3.85 13.07
C ARG A 57 2.16 3.04 11.77
N ALA A 58 1.14 3.30 10.96
CA ALA A 58 0.98 2.64 9.66
C ALA A 58 2.17 2.94 8.72
N LEU A 59 2.65 4.18 8.72
CA LEU A 59 3.82 4.59 7.93
C LEU A 59 5.13 4.09 8.51
N THR A 60 5.28 4.11 9.83
CA THR A 60 6.43 3.49 10.51
C THR A 60 6.52 2.00 10.18
N PHE A 61 5.40 1.28 10.28
CA PHE A 61 5.31 -0.13 9.87
C PHE A 61 5.70 -0.32 8.40
N ALA A 62 5.20 0.53 7.50
CA ALA A 62 5.51 0.40 6.07
C ALA A 62 7.01 0.57 5.81
N ARG A 63 7.66 1.56 6.42
CA ARG A 63 9.11 1.81 6.29
C ARG A 63 9.93 0.65 6.84
N ASP A 64 9.61 0.19 8.04
CA ASP A 64 10.29 -0.95 8.65
C ASP A 64 10.12 -2.23 7.84
N LEU A 65 8.92 -2.47 7.30
CA LEU A 65 8.65 -3.68 6.53
C LEU A 65 9.51 -3.72 5.26
N VAL A 66 9.74 -2.58 4.61
CA VAL A 66 10.66 -2.48 3.47
C VAL A 66 12.06 -2.94 3.86
N GLY A 67 12.60 -2.43 4.98
CA GLY A 67 13.91 -2.83 5.49
C GLY A 67 13.97 -4.31 5.89
N VAL A 68 12.96 -4.80 6.62
CA VAL A 68 12.88 -6.20 7.07
C VAL A 68 12.86 -7.19 5.91
N ILE A 69 12.09 -6.89 4.86
CA ILE A 69 12.01 -7.76 3.69
C ILE A 69 13.27 -7.68 2.82
N ALA A 70 13.83 -6.48 2.64
CA ALA A 70 15.10 -6.30 1.93
C ALA A 70 16.23 -7.08 2.62
N HIS A 71 16.38 -6.94 3.93
CA HIS A 71 17.39 -7.67 4.70
C HIS A 71 17.18 -9.19 4.63
N TRP A 72 15.94 -9.66 4.80
CA TRP A 72 15.64 -11.09 4.74
C TRP A 72 15.94 -11.72 3.38
N THR A 73 15.83 -10.97 2.29
CA THR A 73 16.01 -11.49 0.93
C THR A 73 17.33 -11.10 0.29
N ALA A 74 18.27 -10.56 1.07
CA ALA A 74 19.57 -10.09 0.56
C ALA A 74 20.43 -11.21 -0.05
N GLU A 75 20.36 -12.42 0.52
CA GLU A 75 21.16 -13.59 0.09
C GLU A 75 20.40 -14.55 -0.84
N ALA A 76 19.18 -14.18 -1.22
CA ALA A 76 18.29 -15.00 -2.03
C ALA A 76 17.65 -14.16 -3.15
N GLU A 77 16.70 -14.73 -3.87
CA GLU A 77 15.90 -13.96 -4.82
C GLU A 77 15.15 -12.84 -4.09
N ALA A 78 15.44 -11.59 -4.48
CA ALA A 78 14.93 -10.39 -3.84
C ALA A 78 13.40 -10.29 -3.93
N ILE A 79 12.75 -10.13 -2.77
CA ILE A 79 11.30 -9.91 -2.74
C ILE A 79 11.02 -8.41 -2.73
N ARG A 80 10.42 -7.92 -3.81
CA ARG A 80 9.94 -6.53 -3.88
C ARG A 80 8.54 -6.43 -3.28
N ILE A 81 8.29 -5.39 -2.47
CA ILE A 81 6.96 -5.12 -1.89
C ILE A 81 6.50 -3.71 -2.20
N GLY A 82 5.22 -3.56 -2.53
CA GLY A 82 4.55 -2.29 -2.74
C GLY A 82 3.48 -2.13 -1.67
N ILE A 83 3.54 -1.04 -0.92
CA ILE A 83 2.69 -0.77 0.23
C ILE A 83 1.93 0.52 -0.05
N GLY A 84 0.61 0.46 0.10
CA GLY A 84 -0.26 1.63 0.03
C GLY A 84 -0.73 1.99 1.42
N VAL A 85 -0.56 3.24 1.81
CA VAL A 85 -0.96 3.73 3.14
C VAL A 85 -1.95 4.87 2.99
N HIS A 86 -3.07 4.77 3.69
CA HIS A 86 -4.12 5.76 3.67
C HIS A 86 -4.76 5.86 5.06
N TYR A 87 -5.25 7.05 5.38
CA TYR A 87 -5.99 7.34 6.60
C TYR A 87 -7.42 7.71 6.23
N GLY A 88 -8.40 7.04 6.83
CA GLY A 88 -9.81 7.28 6.56
C GLY A 88 -10.72 6.37 7.38
N ALA A 89 -12.01 6.69 7.37
CA ALA A 89 -13.01 5.94 8.12
C ALA A 89 -13.15 4.50 7.59
N VAL A 90 -13.26 3.56 8.51
CA VAL A 90 -13.52 2.15 8.25
C VAL A 90 -14.55 1.61 9.24
N LEU A 91 -15.35 0.66 8.78
CA LEU A 91 -16.12 -0.22 9.65
C LEU A 91 -15.23 -1.41 10.01
N CYS A 92 -15.11 -1.70 11.31
CA CYS A 92 -14.32 -2.82 11.81
C CYS A 92 -15.16 -3.63 12.79
N GLY A 93 -15.22 -4.95 12.62
CA GLY A 93 -15.97 -5.82 13.51
C GLY A 93 -16.07 -7.25 13.02
N ILE A 94 -16.80 -8.06 13.78
CA ILE A 94 -17.17 -9.41 13.39
C ILE A 94 -18.36 -9.31 12.44
N ILE A 95 -18.20 -9.79 11.21
CA ILE A 95 -19.19 -9.75 10.14
C ILE A 95 -19.41 -11.17 9.61
N GLY A 96 -20.67 -11.52 9.37
CA GLY A 96 -21.05 -12.83 8.86
C GLY A 96 -22.43 -13.27 9.33
N GLU A 97 -22.85 -14.45 8.88
CA GLU A 97 -24.06 -15.14 9.37
C GLU A 97 -23.71 -16.52 9.92
N GLU A 98 -24.52 -16.96 10.88
CA GLU A 98 -24.58 -18.30 11.50
C GLU A 98 -23.24 -19.03 11.67
N ALA A 99 -22.73 -19.66 10.60
CA ALA A 99 -21.56 -20.53 10.64
C ALA A 99 -20.24 -19.86 10.19
N ARG A 100 -20.26 -18.61 9.72
CA ARG A 100 -19.08 -17.93 9.15
C ARG A 100 -18.96 -16.50 9.63
N TYR A 101 -18.48 -16.34 10.86
CA TYR A 101 -18.08 -15.05 11.40
C TYR A 101 -16.60 -14.77 11.13
N GLU A 102 -16.31 -13.64 10.49
CA GLU A 102 -14.95 -13.14 10.31
C GLU A 102 -14.83 -11.75 10.92
N PHE A 103 -13.78 -11.52 11.72
CA PHE A 103 -13.37 -10.16 11.99
C PHE A 103 -12.81 -9.57 10.69
N THR A 104 -13.34 -8.44 10.25
CA THR A 104 -12.86 -7.80 9.03
C THR A 104 -13.03 -6.29 9.07
N VAL A 105 -12.36 -5.61 8.14
CA VAL A 105 -12.38 -4.17 8.00
C VAL A 105 -12.89 -3.79 6.61
N LEU A 106 -13.96 -3.01 6.58
CA LEU A 106 -14.66 -2.58 5.38
C LEU A 106 -14.64 -1.06 5.26
N GLY A 107 -14.62 -0.57 4.03
CA GLY A 107 -14.77 0.86 3.75
C GLY A 107 -13.93 1.34 2.59
N ASP A 108 -14.21 2.57 2.16
CA ASP A 108 -13.49 3.22 1.08
C ASP A 108 -11.99 3.32 1.37
N ALA A 109 -11.62 3.55 2.63
CA ALA A 109 -10.22 3.70 3.01
C ALA A 109 -9.36 2.43 2.74
N VAL A 110 -9.94 1.24 2.94
CA VAL A 110 -9.28 -0.05 2.62
C VAL A 110 -9.05 -0.17 1.11
N ASN A 111 -10.05 0.21 0.32
CA ASN A 111 -9.97 0.19 -1.15
C ASN A 111 -8.95 1.21 -1.68
N VAL A 112 -8.88 2.40 -1.08
CA VAL A 112 -7.88 3.42 -1.40
C VAL A 112 -6.47 2.92 -1.10
N ALA A 113 -6.24 2.33 0.08
CA ALA A 113 -4.95 1.74 0.44
C ALA A 113 -4.53 0.63 -0.53
N ALA A 114 -5.46 -0.27 -0.91
CA ALA A 114 -5.18 -1.32 -1.88
C ALA A 114 -4.80 -0.76 -3.26
N ARG A 115 -5.48 0.29 -3.73
CA ARG A 115 -5.17 0.98 -4.99
C ARG A 115 -3.82 1.69 -4.94
N LEU A 116 -3.47 2.33 -3.82
CA LEU A 116 -2.13 2.90 -3.61
C LEU A 116 -1.05 1.81 -3.65
N ALA A 117 -1.31 0.64 -3.05
CA ALA A 117 -0.38 -0.48 -3.10
C ALA A 117 -0.17 -1.00 -4.54
N GLN A 118 -1.22 -0.99 -5.37
CA GLN A 118 -1.11 -1.29 -6.79
C GLN A 118 -0.34 -0.20 -7.54
N ALA A 119 -0.64 1.07 -7.31
CA ALA A 119 0.07 2.19 -7.92
C ALA A 119 1.57 2.18 -7.55
N ALA A 120 1.92 1.79 -6.32
CA ALA A 120 3.31 1.67 -5.88
C ALA A 120 4.09 0.65 -6.75
N LYS A 121 3.41 -0.44 -7.17
CA LYS A 121 3.99 -1.40 -8.12
C LYS A 121 4.25 -0.77 -9.49
N LEU A 122 3.28 -0.01 -10.01
CA LEU A 122 3.38 0.63 -11.33
C LEU A 122 4.48 1.71 -11.36
N HIS A 123 4.60 2.49 -10.29
CA HIS A 123 5.61 3.55 -10.16
C HIS A 123 6.98 3.03 -9.71
N GLY A 124 7.13 1.73 -9.45
CA GLY A 124 8.42 1.15 -9.02
C GLY A 124 8.87 1.56 -7.61
N VAL A 125 8.01 2.20 -6.81
CA VAL A 125 8.31 2.66 -5.46
C VAL A 125 7.83 1.67 -4.39
N PRO A 126 8.49 1.57 -3.23
CA PRO A 126 8.07 0.65 -2.17
C PRO A 126 6.84 1.11 -1.40
N ILE A 127 6.61 2.41 -1.28
CA ILE A 127 5.54 2.98 -0.47
C ILE A 127 4.87 4.09 -1.27
N LEU A 128 3.54 4.08 -1.28
CA LEU A 128 2.72 5.24 -1.63
C LEU A 128 1.78 5.56 -0.48
N ALA A 129 1.80 6.81 -0.05
CA ALA A 129 0.95 7.33 1.00
C ALA A 129 0.00 8.40 0.42
N SER A 130 -1.26 8.38 0.84
CA SER A 130 -2.13 9.53 0.58
C SER A 130 -1.64 10.77 1.33
N GLU A 131 -2.06 11.95 0.90
CA GLU A 131 -1.77 13.20 1.61
C GLU A 131 -2.18 13.16 3.09
N ALA A 132 -3.38 12.64 3.41
CA ALA A 132 -3.82 12.48 4.80
C ALA A 132 -2.86 11.63 5.65
N ALA A 133 -2.38 10.50 5.13
CA ALA A 133 -1.43 9.65 5.83
C ALA A 133 -0.06 10.33 6.01
N ARG A 134 0.38 11.09 5.00
CA ARG A 134 1.59 11.92 5.09
C ARG A 134 1.49 12.94 6.22
N HIS A 135 0.38 13.68 6.29
CA HIS A 135 0.17 14.73 7.30
C HIS A 135 0.20 14.18 8.73
N ALA A 136 -0.36 12.98 8.95
CA ALA A 136 -0.32 12.30 10.25
C ALA A 136 1.09 12.05 10.80
N THR A 137 2.15 12.15 9.99
CA THR A 137 3.54 12.01 10.49
C THR A 137 4.12 13.25 11.12
N GLY A 138 3.55 14.44 10.84
CA GLY A 138 4.15 15.72 11.20
C GLY A 138 5.49 16.02 10.49
N GLU A 139 5.91 15.22 9.51
CA GLU A 139 7.18 15.42 8.81
C GLU A 139 7.12 16.60 7.83
N PRO A 140 8.27 17.29 7.61
CA PRO A 140 8.33 18.39 6.66
C PRO A 140 8.07 17.91 5.22
N ALA A 141 7.62 18.82 4.36
CA ALA A 141 7.34 18.52 2.96
C ALA A 141 8.53 17.88 2.21
N GLY A 142 9.76 18.30 2.52
CA GLY A 142 10.98 17.75 1.92
C GLY A 142 11.27 16.28 2.25
N ALA A 143 10.63 15.69 3.27
CA ALA A 143 10.74 14.26 3.55
C ALA A 143 9.95 13.39 2.56
N TRP A 144 9.15 14.01 1.68
CA TRP A 144 8.23 13.35 0.77
C TRP A 144 8.39 13.86 -0.65
N ARG A 145 8.30 12.95 -1.61
CA ARG A 145 8.18 13.30 -3.02
C ARG A 145 6.76 13.00 -3.48
N GLU A 146 6.14 13.98 -4.13
CA GLU A 146 4.88 13.76 -4.83
C GLU A 146 5.11 12.86 -6.05
N VAL A 147 4.32 11.79 -6.17
CA VAL A 147 4.44 10.84 -7.29
C VAL A 147 3.42 11.17 -8.37
N SER A 148 2.19 11.55 -7.99
CA SER A 148 1.17 12.02 -8.94
C SER A 148 -0.05 12.60 -8.20
N ARG A 149 -0.80 13.45 -8.92
CA ARG A 149 -2.12 13.99 -8.50
C ARG A 149 -3.29 13.42 -9.31
N LYS A 150 -3.03 12.45 -10.19
CA LYS A 150 -4.07 11.83 -11.00
C LYS A 150 -5.02 11.03 -10.09
N PRO A 151 -6.31 10.93 -10.43
CA PRO A 151 -7.22 10.06 -9.71
C PRO A 151 -6.68 8.62 -9.69
N LEU A 152 -6.85 7.94 -8.56
CA LEU A 152 -6.63 6.50 -8.53
C LEU A 152 -7.62 5.82 -9.49
N ARG A 153 -7.19 4.72 -10.13
CA ARG A 153 -8.02 3.94 -11.05
C ARG A 153 -9.41 3.70 -10.44
N GLY A 154 -10.45 4.10 -11.16
CA GLY A 154 -11.84 3.94 -10.73
C GLY A 154 -12.37 5.03 -9.79
N ARG A 155 -11.63 6.13 -9.56
CA ARG A 155 -12.14 7.35 -8.89
C ARG A 155 -12.13 8.54 -9.83
N ARG A 156 -13.04 9.49 -9.57
CA ARG A 156 -13.07 10.81 -10.23
C ARG A 156 -12.29 11.87 -9.45
N GLU A 157 -12.24 11.72 -8.13
CA GLU A 157 -11.58 12.66 -7.24
C GLU A 157 -10.05 12.56 -7.35
N ARG A 158 -9.40 13.71 -7.48
CA ARG A 158 -7.95 13.81 -7.46
C ARG A 158 -7.47 13.55 -6.04
N MET A 159 -6.52 12.63 -5.90
CA MET A 159 -5.93 12.34 -4.60
C MET A 159 -4.42 12.30 -4.76
N PRO A 160 -3.70 13.36 -4.36
CA PRO A 160 -2.25 13.37 -4.36
C PRO A 160 -1.70 12.22 -3.52
N TYR A 161 -0.71 11.53 -4.06
CA TYR A 161 0.00 10.49 -3.33
C TYR A 161 1.50 10.64 -3.46
N HIS A 162 2.18 10.26 -2.39
CA HIS A 162 3.56 10.59 -2.12
C HIS A 162 4.36 9.34 -1.75
N THR A 163 5.66 9.36 -2.04
CA THR A 163 6.62 8.38 -1.53
C THR A 163 7.57 9.07 -0.55
N PRO A 164 8.05 8.40 0.52
CA PRO A 164 9.15 8.92 1.32
C PRO A 164 10.38 9.15 0.43
N ALA A 165 10.99 10.34 0.50
CA ALA A 165 12.11 10.71 -0.37
C ALA A 165 13.31 9.76 -0.22
N ALA A 166 13.57 9.28 1.01
CA ALA A 166 14.65 8.33 1.30
C ALA A 166 14.46 6.93 0.68
N LEU A 167 13.24 6.58 0.28
CA LEU A 167 12.91 5.26 -0.30
C LEU A 167 12.60 5.35 -1.80
N ASP A 168 12.85 6.51 -2.38
CA ASP A 168 12.65 6.72 -3.80
C ASP A 168 13.85 6.18 -4.60
N PRO A 169 13.67 5.19 -5.48
CA PRO A 169 14.76 4.71 -6.30
C PRO A 169 15.19 5.78 -7.32
N PRO A 170 16.50 5.94 -7.57
CA PRO A 170 17.00 6.89 -8.57
C PRO A 170 16.40 6.56 -9.95
N GLY A 171 15.79 7.57 -10.61
CA GLY A 171 15.20 7.44 -11.95
C GLY A 171 13.68 7.20 -11.99
N SER A 172 13.00 7.08 -10.85
CA SER A 172 11.53 6.93 -10.77
C SER A 172 10.72 8.17 -11.21
N GLY A 173 11.40 9.30 -11.46
CA GLY A 173 10.81 10.58 -11.84
C GLY A 173 10.31 10.70 -13.28
N GLN A 174 10.42 9.65 -14.11
CA GLN A 174 10.02 9.68 -15.52
C GLN A 174 9.10 8.51 -15.89
N VAL A 175 7.92 8.39 -15.27
CA VAL A 175 6.82 7.69 -15.96
C VAL A 175 6.19 8.73 -16.88
N ARG A 176 6.48 8.59 -18.19
CA ARG A 176 6.08 9.50 -19.26
C ARG A 176 4.59 9.88 -19.16
N GLU A 177 4.35 11.16 -19.36
CA GLU A 177 3.07 11.86 -19.38
C GLU A 177 2.17 11.47 -20.59
N GLU A 178 2.39 10.31 -21.20
CA GLU A 178 1.69 9.83 -22.41
C GLU A 178 0.55 8.88 -22.04
N ASP A 179 -0.55 9.40 -21.48
CA ASP A 179 -1.88 8.78 -21.72
C ASP A 179 -3.06 9.73 -21.39
N SER A 180 -2.96 10.99 -21.80
CA SER A 180 -4.07 11.95 -21.63
C SER A 180 -4.20 12.93 -22.79
N ARG A 181 -4.16 12.43 -24.03
CA ARG A 181 -4.85 13.13 -25.12
C ARG A 181 -6.30 12.60 -25.16
N PRO A 182 -7.32 13.46 -25.02
CA PRO A 182 -8.68 13.05 -25.35
C PRO A 182 -8.74 12.68 -26.84
N PRO A 183 -9.58 11.71 -27.24
CA PRO A 183 -9.78 11.44 -28.66
C PRO A 183 -10.29 12.71 -29.33
N GLY A 184 -9.57 13.18 -30.34
CA GLY A 184 -9.97 14.34 -31.14
C GLY A 184 -11.33 14.11 -31.81
N PRO A 185 -12.07 15.19 -32.12
CA PRO A 185 -13.40 15.07 -32.71
C PRO A 185 -13.32 14.34 -34.05
N ARG A 186 -14.09 13.26 -34.20
CA ARG A 186 -14.32 12.62 -35.50
C ARG A 186 -15.20 13.56 -36.32
N ILE A 187 -14.59 14.30 -37.22
CA ILE A 187 -15.32 15.03 -38.27
C ILE A 187 -15.67 13.98 -39.34
N GLY A 188 -16.96 13.63 -39.42
CA GLY A 188 -17.50 12.83 -40.51
C GLY A 188 -17.89 13.74 -41.68
N THR A 189 -17.40 13.40 -42.87
CA THR A 189 -17.96 13.78 -44.17
C THR A 189 -18.61 12.57 -44.79
#